data_AF-A0A1C5VJT3-F1
#
_entry.id   AF-A0A1C5VJT3-F1
#
_cell.length_a   1.000
_cell.length_b   1.000
_cell.length_c   1.000
_cell.angle_alpha   90.00
_cell.angle_beta   90.00
_cell.angle_gamma   90.00
#
_symmetry.space_group_name_H-M   'P 1'
#
loop_
_entity.id
_entity.type
_entity.pdbx_description
1 polymer ?
#
loop_
_entity_poly.entity_id
_entity_poly.type
_entity_poly.pdbx_seq_one_letter_code
_entity_poly.pdbx_strand_id
1 'polypeptide(L)'
;MKENRLPQSGKEGILYGSVICIITVCIMLILNIGTSFGTLNQKAVWISILKALPLIWVVAMLLESFVIGRLAGILVKCFSQASDGFNARILFNILFVVLGMSASMTVIGPLISGESFLDVLLAFPSHWPRNFCVAFWCEICLAQPAARKVMKLIHARQEKRSKEEPVCEA
;
A
#
# COMPACT_ATOMS: atom_id res chain seq x y z
N MET A 1 -8.87 9.18 -22.79
CA MET A 1 -10.09 8.97 -21.98
C MET A 1 -9.71 9.16 -20.52
N LYS A 2 -10.44 10.00 -19.77
CA LYS A 2 -10.20 10.23 -18.34
C LYS A 2 -10.69 9.00 -17.57
N GLU A 3 -9.78 8.20 -17.05
CA GLU A 3 -10.12 6.98 -16.31
C GLU A 3 -10.58 7.35 -14.89
N ASN A 4 -11.89 7.30 -14.64
CA ASN A 4 -12.50 7.59 -13.33
C ASN A 4 -12.09 6.63 -12.19
N ARG A 5 -11.17 5.69 -12.48
CA ARG A 5 -10.70 4.65 -11.55
C ARG A 5 -9.36 4.98 -10.92
N LEU A 6 -8.68 6.02 -11.40
CA LEU A 6 -7.36 6.45 -10.92
C LEU A 6 -7.45 7.85 -10.28
N PRO A 7 -6.58 8.17 -9.31
CA PRO A 7 -6.50 9.51 -8.74
C PRO A 7 -6.11 10.54 -9.80
N GLN A 8 -6.83 11.66 -9.86
CA GLN A 8 -6.66 12.75 -10.82
C GLN A 8 -5.92 13.96 -10.21
N SER A 9 -5.77 13.99 -8.88
CA SER A 9 -5.08 15.04 -8.12
C SER A 9 -4.11 14.45 -7.10
N GLY A 10 -3.10 15.22 -6.67
CA GLY A 10 -2.17 14.81 -5.60
C GLY A 10 -2.87 14.46 -4.28
N LYS A 11 -3.97 15.16 -3.95
CA LYS A 11 -4.80 14.83 -2.77
C LYS A 11 -5.49 13.47 -2.91
N GLU A 12 -5.97 13.16 -4.10
CA GLU A 12 -6.58 11.86 -4.40
C GLU A 12 -5.52 10.75 -4.43
N GLY A 13 -4.30 11.05 -4.86
CA GLY A 13 -3.16 10.12 -4.79
C GLY A 13 -2.80 9.72 -3.37
N ILE A 14 -2.72 10.70 -2.44
CA ILE A 14 -2.48 10.43 -1.01
C ILE A 14 -3.62 9.59 -0.42
N LEU A 15 -4.87 9.90 -0.75
CA LEU A 15 -6.03 9.13 -0.30
C LEU A 15 -6.05 7.71 -0.89
N TYR A 16 -5.68 7.57 -2.15
CA TYR A 16 -5.60 6.28 -2.82
C TYR A 16 -4.54 5.38 -2.17
N GLY A 17 -3.34 5.91 -1.96
CA GLY A 17 -2.26 5.23 -1.26
C GLY A 17 -2.62 4.92 0.19
N SER A 18 -3.28 5.84 0.90
CA SER A 18 -3.65 5.61 2.30
C SER A 18 -4.66 4.48 2.49
N VAL A 19 -5.66 4.36 1.61
CA VAL A 19 -6.62 3.24 1.63
C VAL A 19 -5.90 1.91 1.41
N ILE A 20 -5.01 1.86 0.41
CA ILE A 20 -4.19 0.68 0.12
C ILE A 20 -3.35 0.31 1.34
N CYS A 21 -2.60 1.28 1.85
CA CYS A 21 -1.65 1.12 2.94
C CYS A 21 -2.34 0.64 4.21
N ILE A 22 -3.49 1.21 4.60
CA ILE A 22 -4.25 0.78 5.79
C ILE A 22 -4.67 -0.69 5.67
N ILE A 23 -5.23 -1.10 4.52
CA ILE A 23 -5.69 -2.47 4.32
C ILE A 23 -4.51 -3.44 4.43
N THR A 24 -3.42 -3.16 3.71
CA THR A 24 -2.25 -4.03 3.65
C THR A 24 -1.51 -4.06 4.98
N VAL A 25 -1.35 -2.93 5.69
CA VAL A 25 -0.72 -2.87 7.03
C VAL A 25 -1.53 -3.64 8.06
N CYS A 26 -2.86 -3.51 8.08
CA CYS A 26 -3.70 -4.27 9.00
C CYS A 26 -3.51 -5.78 8.84
N ILE A 27 -3.56 -6.27 7.59
CA ILE A 27 -3.40 -7.69 7.29
C ILE A 27 -1.97 -8.16 7.65
N MET A 28 -0.95 -7.38 7.28
CA MET A 28 0.45 -7.68 7.58
C MET A 28 0.75 -7.72 9.07
N LEU A 29 0.19 -6.81 9.86
CA LEU A 29 0.39 -6.79 11.31
C LEU A 29 -0.23 -8.01 11.97
N ILE A 30 -1.45 -8.40 11.57
CA ILE A 30 -2.11 -9.61 12.06
C ILE A 30 -1.26 -10.84 11.74
N LEU A 31 -0.74 -10.94 10.51
CA LEU A 31 0.06 -12.08 10.09
C LEU A 31 1.41 -12.14 10.78
N ASN A 32 2.15 -11.02 10.83
CA ASN A 32 3.48 -10.99 11.43
C ASN A 32 3.43 -11.21 12.94
N ILE A 33 2.59 -10.45 13.65
CA ILE A 33 2.46 -10.58 15.10
C ILE A 33 1.81 -11.94 15.43
N GLY A 34 0.77 -12.35 14.71
CA GLY A 34 0.14 -13.66 14.92
C GLY A 34 1.10 -14.82 14.74
N THR A 35 2.00 -14.76 13.74
CA THR A 35 3.01 -15.79 13.54
C THR A 35 4.10 -15.75 14.60
N SER A 36 4.53 -14.56 15.05
CA SER A 36 5.53 -14.43 16.12
C SER A 36 5.05 -14.93 17.48
N PHE A 37 3.77 -14.73 17.81
CA PHE A 37 3.18 -15.19 19.07
C PHE A 37 2.61 -16.61 19.01
N GLY A 38 2.46 -17.20 17.81
CA GLY A 38 1.88 -18.53 17.60
C GLY A 38 0.40 -18.64 17.96
N THR A 39 -0.27 -17.53 18.29
CA THR A 39 -1.69 -17.47 18.66
C THR A 39 -2.31 -16.11 18.37
N LEU A 40 -3.59 -16.10 17.99
CA LEU A 40 -4.40 -14.88 17.79
C LEU A 40 -5.42 -14.67 18.93
N ASN A 41 -5.54 -15.62 19.86
CA ASN A 41 -6.58 -15.61 20.89
C ASN A 41 -6.20 -14.81 22.14
N GLN A 42 -4.95 -14.33 22.21
CA GLN A 42 -4.50 -13.54 23.34
C GLN A 42 -4.83 -12.06 23.16
N LYS A 43 -5.47 -11.45 24.16
CA LYS A 43 -5.75 -10.00 24.19
C LYS A 43 -4.48 -9.15 24.01
N ALA A 44 -3.34 -9.64 24.49
CA ALA A 44 -2.04 -8.99 24.34
C ALA A 44 -1.64 -8.79 22.87
N VAL A 45 -1.92 -9.78 22.00
CA VAL A 45 -1.61 -9.71 20.56
C VAL A 45 -2.40 -8.58 19.88
N TRP A 46 -3.69 -8.48 20.17
CA TRP A 46 -4.55 -7.41 19.64
C TRP A 46 -4.14 -6.02 20.12
N ILE A 47 -3.74 -5.89 21.39
CA ILE A 47 -3.23 -4.62 21.93
C ILE A 47 -1.92 -4.24 21.24
N SER A 48 -1.01 -5.19 21.00
CA SER A 48 0.24 -4.96 20.28
C SER A 48 -0.01 -4.51 18.84
N ILE A 49 -0.92 -5.17 18.12
CA ILE A 49 -1.33 -4.77 16.76
C ILE A 49 -1.85 -3.33 16.77
N LEU A 50 -2.76 -3.00 17.70
CA LEU A 50 -3.38 -1.68 17.76
C LEU A 50 -2.38 -0.56 18.07
N LYS A 51 -1.37 -0.84 18.92
CA LYS A 51 -0.28 0.11 19.22
C LYS A 51 0.68 0.28 18.04
N ALA A 52 1.01 -0.80 17.34
CA ALA A 52 1.94 -0.77 16.22
C ALA A 52 1.33 -0.13 14.96
N LEU A 53 0.02 -0.30 14.74
CA LEU A 53 -0.69 0.15 13.54
C LEU A 53 -0.44 1.62 13.18
N PRO A 54 -0.67 2.62 14.05
CA PRO A 54 -0.48 4.02 13.67
C PRO A 54 0.97 4.34 13.33
N LEU A 55 1.94 3.77 14.06
CA LEU A 55 3.37 3.98 13.81
C LEU A 55 3.79 3.40 12.47
N ILE A 56 3.48 2.13 12.23
CA ILE A 56 3.83 1.42 11.00
C ILE A 56 3.14 2.03 9.78
N TRP A 57 1.89 2.47 9.93
CA TRP A 57 1.17 3.15 8.86
C TRP A 57 1.83 4.47 8.45
N VAL A 58 2.22 5.32 9.39
CA VAL A 58 2.91 6.59 9.09
C VAL A 58 4.24 6.33 8.38
N VAL A 59 5.03 5.38 8.89
CA VAL A 59 6.31 5.02 8.29
C VAL A 59 6.13 4.47 6.88
N ALA A 60 5.16 3.58 6.67
CA ALA A 60 4.84 3.03 5.36
C ALA A 60 4.41 4.13 4.37
N MET A 61 3.55 5.05 4.78
CA MET A 61 3.11 6.18 3.93
C MET A 61 4.28 7.08 3.51
N LEU A 62 5.20 7.38 4.43
CA LEU A 62 6.40 8.16 4.13
C LEU A 62 7.31 7.39 3.16
N LEU A 63 7.60 6.13 3.46
CA LEU A 63 8.48 5.30 2.65
C LEU A 63 7.94 5.12 1.22
N GLU A 64 6.65 4.87 1.08
CA GLU A 64 5.96 4.76 -0.21
C GLU A 64 6.05 6.07 -0.99
N SER A 65 5.65 7.20 -0.37
CA SER A 65 5.54 8.48 -1.07
C SER A 65 6.89 9.06 -1.49
N PHE A 66 7.92 8.89 -0.65
CA PHE A 66 9.22 9.51 -0.88
C PHE A 66 10.19 8.62 -1.65
N VAL A 67 10.16 7.31 -1.40
CA VAL A 67 11.18 6.39 -1.90
C VAL A 67 10.58 5.41 -2.90
N ILE A 68 9.68 4.53 -2.44
CA ILE A 68 9.29 3.36 -3.23
C ILE A 68 8.45 3.72 -4.43
N GLY A 69 7.51 4.66 -4.32
CA GLY A 69 6.68 5.11 -5.43
C GLY A 69 7.51 5.74 -6.57
N ARG A 70 8.58 6.47 -6.22
CA ARG A 70 9.51 7.04 -7.20
C ARG A 70 10.35 5.96 -7.87
N LEU A 71 10.91 5.04 -7.09
CA LEU A 71 11.72 3.93 -7.59
C LEU A 71 10.89 3.01 -8.51
N ALA A 72 9.68 2.64 -8.09
CA ALA A 72 8.78 1.84 -8.90
C ALA A 72 8.42 2.55 -10.21
N GLY A 73 8.13 3.85 -10.18
CA GLY A 73 7.87 4.62 -11.40
C GLY A 73 9.03 4.63 -12.39
N ILE A 74 10.27 4.64 -11.90
CA ILE A 74 11.48 4.52 -12.75
C ILE A 74 11.60 3.10 -13.30
N LEU A 75 11.44 2.08 -12.47
CA LEU A 75 11.52 0.67 -12.87
C LEU A 75 10.46 0.33 -13.92
N VAL A 76 9.21 0.78 -13.75
CA VAL A 76 8.16 0.59 -14.76
C VAL A 76 8.57 1.21 -16.08
N LYS A 77 9.17 2.39 -16.09
CA LYS A 77 9.63 3.03 -17.34
C LYS A 77 10.79 2.27 -18.01
N CYS A 78 11.67 1.65 -17.21
CA CYS A 78 12.75 0.83 -17.74
C CYS A 78 12.27 -0.52 -18.30
N PHE A 79 11.26 -1.12 -17.66
CA PHE A 79 10.80 -2.48 -17.97
C PHE A 79 9.53 -2.54 -18.82
N SER A 80 8.81 -1.44 -19.02
CA SER A 80 7.61 -1.38 -19.88
C SER A 80 7.83 -0.57 -21.14
N GLN A 81 7.29 -1.04 -22.25
CA GLN A 81 7.37 -0.38 -23.55
C GLN A 81 6.08 0.38 -23.88
N ALA A 82 6.16 1.32 -24.83
CA ALA A 82 5.03 2.09 -25.36
C ALA A 82 3.84 1.21 -25.82
N SER A 83 4.12 0.00 -26.28
CA SER A 83 3.13 -0.99 -26.75
C SER A 83 2.42 -1.76 -25.64
N ASP A 84 2.95 -1.74 -24.41
CA ASP A 84 2.37 -2.53 -23.32
C ASP A 84 1.04 -1.95 -22.87
N GLY A 85 0.04 -2.83 -22.79
CA GLY A 85 -1.30 -2.49 -22.37
C GLY A 85 -1.33 -1.78 -21.02
N PHE A 86 -2.28 -0.85 -20.86
CA PHE A 86 -2.47 -0.07 -19.64
C PHE A 86 -2.52 -0.93 -18.36
N ASN A 87 -3.17 -2.10 -18.42
CA ASN A 87 -3.25 -3.02 -17.29
C ASN A 87 -1.90 -3.67 -16.95
N ALA A 88 -1.07 -3.98 -17.95
CA ALA A 88 0.26 -4.54 -17.73
C ALA A 88 1.18 -3.55 -17.00
N ARG A 89 1.14 -2.28 -17.40
CA ARG A 89 1.90 -1.21 -16.73
C ARG A 89 1.49 -1.02 -15.27
N ILE A 90 0.18 -1.10 -15.00
CA ILE A 90 -0.31 -1.04 -13.62
C ILE A 90 0.19 -2.26 -12.84
N LEU A 91 0.09 -3.46 -13.39
CA LEU A 91 0.60 -4.68 -12.75
C LEU A 91 2.10 -4.58 -12.43
N PHE A 92 2.92 -4.09 -13.36
CA PHE A 92 4.35 -3.87 -13.11
C PHE A 92 4.58 -2.83 -12.01
N ASN A 93 3.82 -1.73 -12.01
CA ASN A 93 3.92 -0.74 -10.95
C ASN A 93 3.63 -1.36 -9.58
N ILE A 94 2.56 -2.15 -9.49
CA ILE A 94 2.18 -2.86 -8.27
C ILE A 94 3.28 -3.80 -7.84
N LEU A 95 3.80 -4.61 -8.76
CA LEU A 95 4.85 -5.57 -8.47
C LEU A 95 6.08 -4.86 -7.88
N PHE A 96 6.55 -3.79 -8.51
CA PHE A 96 7.72 -3.05 -8.04
C PHE A 96 7.47 -2.29 -6.74
N VAL A 97 6.29 -1.69 -6.56
CA VAL A 97 5.91 -1.04 -5.30
C VAL A 97 5.86 -2.07 -4.17
N VAL A 98 5.16 -3.19 -4.35
CA VAL A 98 5.04 -4.23 -3.32
C VAL A 98 6.38 -4.86 -3.01
N LEU A 99 7.19 -5.15 -4.03
CA LEU A 99 8.53 -5.71 -3.85
C LEU A 99 9.42 -4.77 -3.04
N GLY A 100 9.45 -3.48 -3.40
CA GLY A 100 10.22 -2.45 -2.70
C GLY A 100 9.72 -2.21 -1.28
N MET A 101 8.41 -2.06 -1.10
CA MET A 101 7.77 -1.85 0.20
C MET A 101 7.98 -3.05 1.12
N SER A 102 7.75 -4.27 0.61
CA SER A 102 7.89 -5.50 1.41
C SER A 102 9.33 -5.74 1.84
N ALA A 103 10.31 -5.58 0.93
CA ALA A 103 11.72 -5.72 1.28
C ALA A 103 12.14 -4.68 2.33
N SER A 104 11.80 -3.41 2.08
CA SER A 104 12.18 -2.31 2.97
C SER A 104 11.52 -2.41 4.34
N MET A 105 10.21 -2.70 4.41
CA MET A 105 9.49 -2.84 5.68
C MET A 105 9.87 -4.09 6.47
N THR A 106 10.33 -5.16 5.78
CA THR A 106 10.86 -6.34 6.48
C THR A 106 12.18 -6.02 7.20
N VAL A 107 12.93 -5.01 6.75
CA VAL A 107 14.13 -4.52 7.45
C VAL A 107 13.76 -3.43 8.46
N ILE A 108 13.02 -2.41 8.03
CA ILE A 108 12.71 -1.21 8.82
C ILE A 108 11.78 -1.53 10.01
N GLY A 109 10.79 -2.40 9.84
CA GLY A 109 9.83 -2.73 10.90
C GLY A 109 10.49 -3.30 12.17
N PRO A 110 11.29 -4.36 12.05
CA PRO A 110 12.10 -4.90 13.15
C PRO A 110 13.08 -3.88 13.77
N LEU A 111 13.76 -3.08 12.94
CA LEU A 111 14.69 -2.04 13.42
C LEU A 111 14.00 -0.98 14.29
N ILE A 112 12.80 -0.54 13.88
CA ILE A 112 11.98 0.39 14.68
C ILE A 112 11.50 -0.27 15.98
N SER A 113 11.37 -1.60 15.98
CA SER A 113 10.97 -2.38 17.16
C SER A 113 12.14 -2.65 18.13
N GLY A 114 13.36 -2.22 17.78
CA GLY A 114 14.55 -2.34 18.62
C GLY A 114 15.43 -3.56 18.34
N GLU A 115 15.18 -4.30 17.25
CA GLU A 115 16.04 -5.42 16.85
C GLU A 115 17.39 -4.93 16.28
N SER A 116 18.44 -5.73 16.45
CA SER A 116 19.77 -5.38 15.92
C SER A 116 19.80 -5.57 14.40
N PHE A 117 20.55 -4.72 13.70
CA PHE A 117 20.64 -4.79 12.23
C PHE A 117 21.12 -6.16 11.72
N LEU A 118 22.02 -6.82 12.44
CA LEU A 118 22.53 -8.13 12.07
C LEU A 118 21.45 -9.21 12.21
N ASP A 119 20.67 -9.19 13.29
CA ASP A 119 19.60 -10.16 13.51
C ASP A 119 18.52 -10.03 12.43
N VAL A 120 18.17 -8.79 12.08
CA VAL A 120 17.19 -8.48 11.02
C VAL A 120 17.68 -9.00 9.67
N LEU A 121 18.96 -8.81 9.34
CA LEU A 121 19.52 -9.28 8.07
C LEU A 121 19.57 -10.81 7.99
N LEU A 122 19.87 -11.49 9.11
CA LEU A 122 19.88 -12.95 9.19
C LEU A 122 18.46 -13.53 9.11
N ALA A 123 17.47 -12.87 9.70
CA ALA A 123 16.08 -13.28 9.66
C ALA A 123 15.37 -12.89 8.34
N PHE A 124 15.94 -11.98 7.56
CA PHE A 124 15.35 -11.45 6.33
C PHE A 124 14.93 -12.55 5.33
N PRO A 125 15.77 -13.54 4.96
CA PRO A 125 15.37 -14.56 3.99
C PRO A 125 14.23 -15.45 4.48
N SER A 126 14.04 -15.56 5.80
CA SER A 126 12.95 -16.35 6.39
C SER A 126 11.63 -15.58 6.42
N HIS A 127 11.67 -14.26 6.64
CA HIS A 127 10.45 -13.45 6.79
C HIS A 127 10.00 -12.79 5.49
N TRP A 128 10.94 -12.30 4.68
CA TRP A 128 10.64 -11.51 3.50
C TRP A 128 9.80 -12.27 2.45
N PRO A 129 10.12 -13.52 2.05
CA PRO A 129 9.35 -14.21 1.00
C PRO A 129 7.89 -14.41 1.39
N ARG A 130 7.63 -14.78 2.65
CA ARG A 130 6.27 -14.92 3.19
C ARG A 130 5.53 -13.59 3.15
N ASN A 131 6.17 -12.53 3.65
CA ASN A 131 5.56 -11.20 3.73
C ASN A 131 5.29 -10.63 2.33
N PHE A 132 6.22 -10.82 1.40
CA PHE A 132 6.07 -10.41 0.00
C PHE A 132 4.90 -11.12 -0.66
N CYS A 133 4.83 -12.45 -0.56
CA CYS A 133 3.75 -13.23 -1.18
C CYS A 133 2.38 -12.78 -0.66
N VAL A 134 2.21 -12.65 0.65
CA VAL A 134 0.91 -12.24 1.20
C VAL A 134 0.61 -10.78 0.85
N ALA A 135 1.61 -9.89 0.84
CA ALA A 135 1.42 -8.49 0.49
C ALA A 135 0.95 -8.38 -0.95
N PHE A 136 1.63 -9.07 -1.86
CA PHE A 136 1.33 -9.07 -3.28
C PHE A 136 -0.10 -9.55 -3.57
N TRP A 137 -0.51 -10.66 -2.97
CA TRP A 137 -1.87 -11.17 -3.14
C TRP A 137 -2.92 -10.27 -2.50
N CYS A 138 -2.66 -9.74 -1.31
CA CYS A 138 -3.54 -8.76 -0.66
C CYS A 138 -3.72 -7.51 -1.53
N GLU A 139 -2.63 -7.02 -2.10
CA GLU A 139 -2.57 -5.79 -2.86
C GLU A 139 -3.41 -5.90 -4.15
N ILE A 140 -3.26 -7.00 -4.89
CA ILE A 140 -3.97 -7.26 -6.14
C ILE A 140 -5.45 -7.60 -5.88
N CYS A 141 -5.73 -8.45 -4.88
CA CYS A 141 -7.08 -8.98 -4.66
C CYS A 141 -7.99 -8.04 -3.85
N LEU A 142 -7.42 -7.29 -2.90
CA LEU A 142 -8.20 -6.52 -1.91
C LEU A 142 -7.90 -5.03 -1.96
N ALA A 143 -6.63 -4.64 -1.79
CA ALA A 143 -6.25 -3.25 -1.54
C ALA A 143 -6.57 -2.35 -2.75
N GLN A 144 -6.07 -2.68 -3.94
CA GLN A 144 -6.32 -1.86 -5.12
C GLN A 144 -7.77 -1.90 -5.60
N PRO A 145 -8.49 -3.04 -5.61
CA PRO A 145 -9.91 -3.03 -5.93
C PRO A 145 -10.71 -2.13 -4.99
N ALA A 146 -10.41 -2.15 -3.69
CA ALA A 146 -11.02 -1.26 -2.71
C ALA A 146 -10.69 0.21 -3.01
N ALA A 147 -9.42 0.54 -3.22
CA ALA A 147 -8.99 1.91 -3.52
C ALA A 147 -9.62 2.45 -4.80
N ARG A 148 -9.72 1.63 -5.86
CA ARG A 148 -10.41 2.00 -7.11
C ARG A 148 -11.91 2.22 -6.90
N LYS A 149 -12.57 1.46 -6.03
CA LYS A 149 -13.98 1.69 -5.66
C LYS A 149 -14.17 3.02 -4.94
N VAL A 150 -13.27 3.36 -4.02
CA VAL A 150 -13.28 4.66 -3.32
C VAL A 150 -13.14 5.81 -4.32
N MET A 151 -12.20 5.73 -5.27
CA MET A 151 -12.03 6.76 -6.30
C MET A 151 -13.29 6.92 -7.17
N LYS A 152 -13.90 5.81 -7.60
CA LYS A 152 -15.16 5.86 -8.35
C LYS A 152 -16.28 6.57 -7.58
N LEU A 153 -16.38 6.32 -6.27
CA LEU A 153 -17.39 6.96 -5.42
C LEU A 153 -17.17 8.47 -5.31
N ILE A 154 -15.92 8.89 -5.17
CA ILE A 154 -15.54 10.32 -5.10
C ILE A 154 -15.85 11.02 -6.42
N HIS A 155 -15.42 10.47 -7.56
CA HIS A 155 -15.68 11.07 -8.86
C HIS A 155 -17.17 11.12 -9.18
N ALA A 156 -17.94 10.07 -8.86
CA ALA A 156 -19.40 10.08 -9.03
C ALA A 156 -20.09 11.16 -8.19
N ARG A 157 -19.57 11.47 -6.99
CA ARG A 157 -20.08 12.57 -6.15
C ARG A 157 -19.69 13.94 -6.71
N GLN A 158 -18.48 14.09 -7.23
CA GLN A 158 -18.03 15.33 -7.88
C GLN A 158 -18.86 15.63 -9.14
N GLU A 159 -19.12 14.62 -9.99
CA GLU A 159 -19.95 14.76 -11.19
C GLU A 159 -21.40 15.14 -10.86
N LYS A 160 -21.97 14.61 -9.77
CA LYS A 160 -23.30 15.00 -9.29
C LYS A 160 -23.32 16.46 -8.80
N ARG A 161 -22.34 16.86 -7.99
CA ARG A 161 -22.25 18.24 -7.48
C ARG A 161 -22.08 19.26 -8.61
N SER A 162 -21.27 18.95 -9.63
CA SER A 162 -21.13 19.83 -10.81
C SER A 162 -22.38 19.93 -11.68
N LYS A 163 -23.34 18.99 -11.54
CA LYS A 163 -24.65 19.04 -12.23
C LYS A 163 -25.72 19.74 -11.39
N GLU A 164 -25.53 19.84 -10.07
CA GLU A 164 -26.43 20.51 -9.13
C GLU A 164 -26.11 22.01 -8.94
N GLU A 165 -24.95 22.50 -9.41
CA GLU A 165 -24.64 23.93 -9.57
C GLU A 165 -24.86 24.39 -11.03
N PRO A 166 -26.10 24.61 -11.51
CA PRO A 166 -26.29 25.40 -12.71
C PRO A 166 -26.09 26.87 -12.32
N VAL A 167 -25.03 27.48 -12.85
CA VAL A 167 -24.92 28.89 -13.24
C VAL A 167 -25.95 29.82 -12.57
N CYS A 168 -25.59 30.37 -11.41
CA CYS A 168 -26.18 31.60 -10.87
C CYS A 168 -25.07 32.63 -10.61
N GLU A 169 -24.14 32.79 -11.56
CA GLU A 169 -23.27 33.97 -11.63
C GLU A 169 -23.07 34.30 -13.12
N ALA A 170 -23.91 35.22 -13.63
CA ALA A 170 -23.69 36.02 -14.83
C ALA A 170 -24.49 37.32 -14.70
#